data_AF-A0A510IMQ1-F1
#
_entry.id   AF-A0A510IMQ1-F1
#
_cell.length_a   1.000
_cell.length_b   1.000
_cell.length_c   1.000
_cell.angle_alpha   90.00
_cell.angle_beta   90.00
_cell.angle_gamma   90.00
#
_symmetry.space_group_name_H-M   'P 1'
#
loop_
_entity.id
_entity.type
_entity.pdbx_description
1 polymer ?
#
loop_
_entity_poly.entity_id
_entity_poly.type
_entity_poly.pdbx_seq_one_letter_code
_entity_poly.pdbx_strand_id
1 'polypeptide(L)'
;MLNGAMLVWFIFAAISVIFVVWDSITNAPTSWVQRMAWILVVVYTGVVGLILYLLTCRRPFPGAHDAFTRATWKQSVNSEMHCLAGDATGIVIAASIVPIFGLTNGWDATIEYIAGFICGLFIFQALMMRGMYQGNYLKAVRKTFFAETVSMNMVMGGMIPTMIILASLWPGSEDPTNAIFWFRMSLATIVGGIIAYPINYYLVKNHLKHGCMTLPGRDGPAPHLGHCSLESHPTDKNHKEHGMTMRTLPLPIAIIWVACTLIFLLFTILITNQFVPLRF
;
A
#
# COMPACT_ATOMS: atom_id res chain seq x y z
N MET A 1 -1.82 -26.50 16.50
CA MET A 1 -2.78 -25.36 16.35
C MET A 1 -2.37 -24.42 15.22
N LEU A 2 -1.10 -24.01 15.13
CA LEU A 2 -0.61 -23.11 14.07
C LEU A 2 -0.88 -23.61 12.64
N ASN A 3 -0.66 -24.90 12.35
CA ASN A 3 -0.95 -25.48 11.03
C ASN A 3 -2.42 -25.34 10.60
N GLY A 4 -3.36 -25.50 11.55
CA GLY A 4 -4.78 -25.30 11.28
C GLY A 4 -5.11 -23.83 10.98
N ALA A 5 -4.54 -22.91 11.76
CA ALA A 5 -4.70 -21.47 11.53
C ALA A 5 -4.13 -21.04 10.17
N MET A 6 -2.94 -21.52 9.81
CA MET A 6 -2.33 -21.27 8.50
C MET A 6 -3.18 -21.83 7.35
N LEU A 7 -3.67 -23.06 7.47
CA LEU A 7 -4.52 -23.67 6.46
C LEU A 7 -5.77 -22.80 6.20
N VAL A 8 -6.45 -22.40 7.28
CA VAL A 8 -7.63 -21.52 7.19
C VAL A 8 -7.26 -20.18 6.57
N TRP A 9 -6.15 -19.57 7.01
CA TRP A 9 -5.64 -18.31 6.46
C TRP A 9 -5.40 -18.38 4.96
N PHE A 10 -4.68 -19.40 4.48
CA PHE A 10 -4.35 -19.54 3.06
C PHE A 10 -5.56 -19.89 2.20
N ILE A 11 -6.52 -20.68 2.70
CA ILE A 11 -7.78 -20.93 1.98
C ILE A 11 -8.54 -19.61 1.79
N PHE A 12 -8.73 -18.83 2.85
CA PHE A 12 -9.43 -17.55 2.75
C PHE A 12 -8.66 -16.53 1.91
N ALA A 13 -7.32 -16.52 2.00
CA ALA A 13 -6.48 -15.68 1.16
C ALA A 13 -6.65 -16.04 -0.33
N ALA A 14 -6.63 -17.34 -0.68
CA ALA A 14 -6.82 -17.79 -2.06
C ALA A 14 -8.20 -17.36 -2.60
N ILE A 15 -9.28 -17.58 -1.83
CA ILE A 15 -10.63 -17.13 -2.21
C ILE A 15 -10.67 -15.61 -2.38
N SER A 16 -10.03 -14.87 -1.47
CA SER A 16 -9.97 -13.41 -1.50
C SER A 16 -9.27 -12.90 -2.76
N VAL A 17 -8.13 -13.49 -3.12
CA VAL A 17 -7.37 -13.14 -4.33
C VAL A 17 -8.20 -13.43 -5.57
N ILE A 18 -8.80 -14.62 -5.68
CA ILE A 18 -9.66 -14.98 -6.82
C ILE A 18 -10.79 -13.96 -7.00
N PHE A 19 -11.46 -13.60 -5.90
CA PHE A 19 -12.54 -12.62 -5.94
C PHE A 19 -12.05 -11.23 -6.39
N VAL A 20 -10.96 -10.71 -5.81
CA VAL A 20 -10.46 -9.37 -6.15
C VAL A 20 -9.92 -9.31 -7.57
N VAL A 21 -9.25 -10.37 -8.05
CA VAL A 21 -8.83 -10.46 -9.45
C VAL A 21 -10.05 -10.37 -10.37
N TRP A 22 -11.09 -11.17 -10.12
CA TRP A 22 -12.31 -11.14 -10.92
C TRP A 22 -13.01 -9.77 -10.87
N ASP A 23 -13.28 -9.21 -9.68
CA ASP A 23 -13.99 -7.94 -9.52
C ASP A 23 -13.18 -6.74 -10.05
N SER A 24 -11.84 -6.77 -9.93
CA SER A 24 -10.98 -5.70 -10.47
C SER A 24 -10.95 -5.66 -12.00
N ILE A 25 -11.17 -6.80 -12.67
CA ILE A 25 -11.22 -6.89 -14.12
C ILE A 25 -12.61 -6.50 -14.63
N THR A 26 -13.68 -6.93 -13.96
CA THR A 26 -15.06 -6.76 -14.45
C THR A 26 -15.73 -5.47 -13.98
N ASN A 27 -15.41 -4.96 -12.79
CA ASN A 27 -16.16 -3.90 -12.13
C ASN A 27 -15.35 -2.62 -11.84
N ALA A 28 -14.02 -2.70 -11.70
CA ALA A 28 -13.23 -1.55 -11.24
C ALA A 28 -12.98 -0.48 -12.34
N PRO A 29 -13.38 0.79 -12.14
CA PRO A 29 -13.12 1.89 -13.08
C PRO A 29 -11.72 2.51 -12.89
N THR A 30 -10.82 1.83 -12.17
CA THR A 30 -9.49 2.30 -11.78
C THR A 30 -8.41 1.88 -12.78
N SER A 31 -7.23 2.50 -12.68
CA SER A 31 -6.07 2.20 -13.51
C SER A 31 -5.52 0.78 -13.28
N TRP A 32 -4.80 0.24 -14.27
CA TRP A 32 -4.22 -1.10 -14.15
C TRP A 32 -3.23 -1.19 -12.97
N VAL A 33 -2.48 -0.12 -12.67
CA VAL A 33 -1.55 -0.04 -11.53
C VAL A 33 -2.32 -0.16 -10.22
N GLN A 34 -3.46 0.53 -10.09
CA GLN A 34 -4.28 0.46 -8.89
C GLN A 34 -4.94 -0.90 -8.70
N ARG A 35 -5.36 -1.56 -9.79
CA ARG A 35 -5.85 -2.95 -9.74
C ARG A 35 -4.76 -3.91 -9.27
N MET A 36 -3.55 -3.81 -9.83
CA MET A 36 -2.41 -4.64 -9.42
C MET A 36 -2.05 -4.44 -7.96
N ALA A 37 -2.05 -3.20 -7.48
CA ALA A 37 -1.73 -2.89 -6.10
C ALA A 37 -2.75 -3.46 -5.11
N TRP A 38 -4.06 -3.43 -5.43
CA TRP A 38 -5.08 -4.10 -4.62
C TRP A 38 -4.94 -5.62 -4.62
N ILE A 39 -4.65 -6.22 -5.78
CA ILE A 39 -4.41 -7.67 -5.88
C ILE A 39 -3.22 -8.06 -5.01
N LEU A 40 -2.11 -7.33 -5.08
CA LEU A 40 -0.91 -7.61 -4.29
C LEU A 40 -1.16 -7.43 -2.79
N VAL A 41 -1.82 -6.37 -2.36
CA VAL A 41 -2.17 -6.21 -0.94
C VAL A 41 -3.06 -7.34 -0.46
N VAL A 42 -3.99 -7.85 -1.27
CA VAL A 42 -4.82 -9.01 -0.90
C VAL A 42 -4.00 -10.30 -0.88
N VAL A 43 -3.02 -10.47 -1.77
CA VAL A 43 -2.05 -11.57 -1.71
C VAL A 43 -1.28 -11.53 -0.38
N TYR A 44 -0.84 -10.35 0.05
CA TYR A 44 -0.07 -10.20 1.28
C TYR A 44 -0.90 -10.28 2.54
N THR A 45 -2.12 -9.74 2.56
CA THR A 45 -2.91 -9.54 3.79
C THR A 45 -4.16 -10.42 3.85
N GLY A 46 -4.39 -11.24 2.82
CA GLY A 46 -5.51 -12.17 2.72
C GLY A 46 -6.86 -11.48 2.85
N VAL A 47 -7.70 -12.03 3.75
CA VAL A 47 -9.07 -11.55 3.98
C VAL A 47 -9.13 -10.11 4.49
N VAL A 48 -8.10 -9.64 5.20
CA VAL A 48 -8.02 -8.26 5.69
C VAL A 48 -7.97 -7.29 4.51
N GLY A 49 -7.12 -7.57 3.51
CA GLY A 49 -7.04 -6.80 2.28
C GLY A 49 -8.34 -6.82 1.48
N LEU A 50 -9.03 -7.97 1.43
CA LEU A 50 -10.34 -8.07 0.77
C LEU A 50 -11.37 -7.14 1.44
N ILE A 51 -11.46 -7.17 2.77
CA ILE A 51 -12.41 -6.32 3.50
C ILE A 51 -12.12 -4.84 3.21
N LEU A 52 -10.85 -4.43 3.24
CA LEU A 52 -10.48 -3.05 2.90
C LEU A 52 -10.83 -2.71 1.44
N TYR A 53 -10.55 -3.59 0.49
CA TYR A 53 -10.91 -3.40 -0.93
C TYR A 53 -12.41 -3.13 -1.10
N LEU A 54 -13.25 -3.95 -0.46
CA LEU A 54 -14.71 -3.83 -0.50
C LEU A 54 -15.19 -2.49 0.09
N LEU A 55 -14.54 -2.00 1.14
CA LEU A 55 -14.95 -0.80 1.86
C LEU A 55 -14.44 0.50 1.22
N THR A 56 -13.28 0.46 0.55
CA THR A 56 -12.57 1.67 0.16
C THR A 56 -12.35 1.83 -1.34
N CYS A 57 -12.46 0.78 -2.16
CA CYS A 57 -12.19 0.87 -3.60
C CYS A 57 -13.26 0.24 -4.49
N ARG A 58 -14.03 -0.74 -4.01
CA ARG A 58 -15.01 -1.41 -4.86
C ARG A 58 -16.11 -0.45 -5.32
N ARG A 59 -16.39 -0.47 -6.63
CA ARG A 59 -17.52 0.27 -7.21
C ARG A 59 -18.84 -0.37 -6.75
N PRO A 60 -19.71 0.36 -6.03
CA PRO A 60 -20.99 -0.19 -5.57
C PRO A 60 -21.99 -0.30 -6.72
N PHE A 61 -22.03 0.70 -7.60
CA PHE A 61 -22.83 0.72 -8.83
C PHE A 61 -22.25 1.75 -9.83
N PRO A 62 -22.52 1.59 -11.13
CA PRO A 62 -23.13 2.64 -11.94
C PRO A 62 -22.81 4.13 -11.78
N GLY A 63 -21.57 4.64 -11.80
CA GLY A 63 -21.33 6.10 -11.71
C GLY A 63 -21.18 6.63 -10.28
N ALA A 64 -21.00 5.74 -9.30
CA ALA A 64 -20.88 6.12 -7.89
C ALA A 64 -19.50 5.91 -7.28
N HIS A 65 -18.49 5.49 -8.04
CA HIS A 65 -17.17 5.18 -7.50
C HIS A 65 -16.47 6.42 -6.92
N ASP A 66 -16.55 7.57 -7.59
CA ASP A 66 -15.98 8.83 -7.08
C ASP A 66 -16.63 9.26 -5.77
N ALA A 67 -17.96 9.16 -5.68
CA ALA A 67 -18.68 9.49 -4.45
C ALA A 67 -18.34 8.48 -3.33
N PHE A 68 -18.28 7.19 -3.66
CA PHE A 68 -17.99 6.12 -2.71
C PHE A 68 -16.59 6.24 -2.10
N THR A 69 -15.59 6.64 -2.88
CA THR A 69 -14.19 6.72 -2.46
C THR A 69 -13.81 8.10 -1.90
N ARG A 70 -14.69 9.10 -1.94
CA ARG A 70 -14.42 10.50 -1.56
C ARG A 70 -13.95 10.69 -0.12
N ALA A 71 -14.43 9.87 0.81
CA ALA A 71 -14.13 10.04 2.23
C ALA A 71 -12.62 9.94 2.50
N THR A 72 -12.09 10.86 3.30
CA THR A 72 -10.64 10.99 3.55
C THR A 72 -10.02 9.69 4.06
N TRP A 73 -10.69 8.97 4.95
CA TRP A 73 -10.19 7.69 5.46
C TRP A 73 -10.08 6.62 4.34
N LYS A 74 -11.04 6.59 3.40
CA LYS A 74 -10.98 5.69 2.23
C LYS A 74 -9.86 6.08 1.28
N GLN A 75 -9.69 7.38 1.02
CA GLN A 75 -8.56 7.88 0.26
C GLN A 75 -7.23 7.52 0.93
N SER A 76 -7.17 7.59 2.24
CA SER A 76 -5.98 7.24 3.04
C SER A 76 -5.66 5.75 2.97
N VAL A 77 -6.65 4.87 3.05
CA VAL A 77 -6.47 3.42 2.86
C VAL A 77 -5.98 3.10 1.45
N ASN A 78 -6.56 3.71 0.40
CA ASN A 78 -6.07 3.49 -0.96
C ASN A 78 -4.64 4.01 -1.15
N SER A 79 -4.33 5.17 -0.58
CA SER A 79 -3.00 5.77 -0.58
C SER A 79 -1.95 4.89 0.14
N GLU A 80 -2.31 4.35 1.30
CA GLU A 80 -1.52 3.39 2.07
C GLU A 80 -1.27 2.13 1.25
N MET A 81 -2.34 1.51 0.73
CA MET A 81 -2.28 0.30 -0.08
C MET A 81 -1.28 0.41 -1.24
N HIS A 82 -1.17 1.57 -1.89
CA HIS A 82 -0.20 1.77 -2.98
C HIS A 82 1.25 1.69 -2.53
N CYS A 83 1.56 2.22 -1.35
CA CYS A 83 2.89 2.15 -0.77
C CYS A 83 3.16 0.74 -0.25
N LEU A 84 2.24 0.20 0.56
CA LEU A 84 2.32 -1.13 1.12
C LEU A 84 2.47 -2.22 0.04
N ALA A 85 1.76 -2.10 -1.09
CA ALA A 85 1.90 -3.03 -2.22
C ALA A 85 3.34 -3.09 -2.71
N GLY A 86 3.99 -1.94 -2.94
CA GLY A 86 5.35 -1.90 -3.46
C GLY A 86 6.41 -2.25 -2.43
N ASP A 87 6.29 -1.69 -1.22
CA ASP A 87 7.19 -1.97 -0.11
C ASP A 87 7.21 -3.48 0.20
N ALA A 88 6.04 -4.07 0.42
CA ALA A 88 5.93 -5.50 0.71
C ALA A 88 6.40 -6.36 -0.46
N THR A 89 6.14 -5.96 -1.72
CA THR A 89 6.68 -6.67 -2.89
C THR A 89 8.21 -6.72 -2.84
N GLY A 90 8.87 -5.57 -2.66
CA GLY A 90 10.33 -5.49 -2.63
C GLY A 90 10.92 -6.26 -1.45
N ILE A 91 10.32 -6.13 -0.27
CA ILE A 91 10.74 -6.84 0.95
C ILE A 91 10.60 -8.35 0.77
N VAL A 92 9.45 -8.84 0.29
CA VAL A 92 9.22 -10.29 0.12
C VAL A 92 10.16 -10.89 -0.91
N ILE A 93 10.45 -10.19 -2.01
CA ILE A 93 11.41 -10.64 -3.02
C ILE A 93 12.82 -10.72 -2.41
N ALA A 94 13.24 -9.68 -1.67
CA ALA A 94 14.53 -9.67 -1.00
C ALA A 94 14.61 -10.79 0.06
N ALA A 95 13.62 -10.91 0.95
CA ALA A 95 13.53 -11.95 1.96
C ALA A 95 13.52 -13.37 1.38
N SER A 96 13.12 -13.55 0.11
CA SER A 96 13.13 -14.85 -0.56
C SER A 96 14.49 -15.23 -1.17
N ILE A 97 15.35 -14.23 -1.44
CA ILE A 97 16.61 -14.41 -2.18
C ILE A 97 17.83 -14.19 -1.27
N VAL A 98 17.79 -13.17 -0.43
CA VAL A 98 18.92 -12.71 0.37
C VAL A 98 19.42 -13.78 1.36
N PRO A 99 18.56 -14.59 2.01
CA PRO A 99 19.02 -15.65 2.91
C PRO A 99 19.94 -16.68 2.25
N ILE A 100 19.92 -16.82 0.92
CA ILE A 100 20.82 -17.72 0.17
C ILE A 100 22.30 -17.30 0.34
N PHE A 101 22.57 -16.02 0.60
CA PHE A 101 23.92 -15.51 0.80
C PHE A 101 24.45 -15.71 2.23
N GLY A 102 23.62 -16.21 3.16
CA GLY A 102 24.02 -16.48 4.55
C GLY A 102 24.46 -15.23 5.30
N LEU A 103 23.88 -14.07 4.98
CA LEU A 103 24.15 -12.81 5.67
C LEU A 103 23.56 -12.82 7.08
N THR A 104 24.02 -11.88 7.91
CA THR A 104 23.46 -11.66 9.24
C THR A 104 22.12 -10.92 9.13
N ASN A 105 21.24 -11.13 10.11
CA ASN A 105 19.88 -10.57 10.12
C ASN A 105 19.80 -9.03 9.97
N GLY A 106 20.84 -8.28 10.38
CA GLY A 106 20.91 -6.84 10.17
C GLY A 106 21.10 -6.45 8.70
N TRP A 107 21.95 -7.18 7.97
CA TRP A 107 22.11 -6.97 6.52
C TRP A 107 20.87 -7.39 5.74
N ASP A 108 20.23 -8.50 6.12
CA ASP A 108 18.97 -8.94 5.51
C ASP A 108 17.91 -7.84 5.60
N ALA A 109 17.66 -7.33 6.82
CA ALA A 109 16.70 -6.25 7.05
C ALA A 109 17.05 -4.95 6.29
N THR A 110 18.34 -4.65 6.14
CA THR A 110 18.81 -3.48 5.39
C THR A 110 18.54 -3.63 3.89
N ILE A 111 18.82 -4.80 3.33
CA ILE A 111 18.58 -5.09 1.91
C ILE A 111 17.08 -5.13 1.63
N GLU A 112 16.29 -5.75 2.51
CA GLU A 112 14.83 -5.74 2.46
C GLU A 112 14.26 -4.31 2.47
N TYR A 113 14.76 -3.44 3.36
CA TYR A 113 14.35 -2.03 3.41
C TYR A 113 14.64 -1.33 2.07
N ILE A 114 15.85 -1.48 1.54
CA ILE A 114 16.26 -0.84 0.29
C ILE A 114 15.42 -1.37 -0.89
N ALA A 115 15.23 -2.69 -0.97
CA ALA A 115 14.44 -3.32 -2.03
C ALA A 115 12.97 -2.90 -1.97
N GLY A 116 12.37 -2.86 -0.77
CA GLY A 116 11.04 -2.34 -0.52
C GLY A 116 10.90 -0.91 -1.01
N PHE A 117 11.77 -0.01 -0.53
CA PHE A 117 11.73 1.40 -0.88
C PHE A 117 11.90 1.65 -2.39
N ILE A 118 12.80 0.91 -3.06
CA ILE A 118 12.98 1.02 -4.52
C ILE A 118 11.70 0.56 -5.24
N CYS A 119 11.13 -0.58 -4.84
CA CYS A 119 9.92 -1.12 -5.45
C CYS A 119 8.72 -0.17 -5.24
N GLY A 120 8.48 0.28 -4.01
CA GLY A 120 7.42 1.22 -3.68
C GLY A 120 7.55 2.56 -4.40
N LEU A 121 8.74 3.17 -4.40
CA LEU A 121 8.98 4.45 -5.05
C LEU A 121 8.82 4.37 -6.57
N PHE A 122 9.56 3.48 -7.21
CA PHE A 122 9.71 3.48 -8.67
C PHE A 122 8.58 2.73 -9.37
N ILE A 123 8.07 1.64 -8.80
CA ILE A 123 7.05 0.82 -9.45
C ILE A 123 5.66 1.33 -9.07
N PHE A 124 5.34 1.47 -7.78
CA PHE A 124 3.95 1.75 -7.39
C PHE A 124 3.63 3.25 -7.30
N GLN A 125 4.41 4.03 -6.58
CA GLN A 125 4.12 5.46 -6.41
C GLN A 125 4.33 6.24 -7.71
N ALA A 126 5.50 6.11 -8.34
CA ALA A 126 5.82 6.91 -9.53
C ALA A 126 4.99 6.53 -10.76
N LEU A 127 4.69 5.24 -11.00
CA LEU A 127 3.83 4.85 -12.13
C LEU A 127 2.39 5.30 -11.96
N MET A 128 1.84 5.26 -10.73
CA MET A 128 0.48 5.74 -10.46
C MET A 128 0.37 7.25 -10.71
N MET A 129 1.36 8.02 -10.23
CA MET A 129 1.39 9.48 -10.37
C MET A 129 1.78 9.96 -11.77
N ARG A 130 2.24 9.06 -12.66
CA ARG A 130 2.67 9.42 -14.02
C ARG A 130 1.57 10.14 -14.81
N GLY A 131 0.32 9.69 -14.68
CA GLY A 131 -0.83 10.31 -15.36
C GLY A 131 -1.08 11.74 -14.89
N MET A 132 -0.93 12.01 -13.59
CA MET A 132 -1.10 13.34 -13.01
C MET A 132 -0.02 14.34 -13.42
N TYR A 133 1.18 13.86 -13.74
CA TYR A 133 2.30 14.69 -14.18
C TYR A 133 2.49 14.68 -15.71
N GLN A 134 1.40 14.52 -16.47
CA GLN A 134 1.40 14.60 -17.93
C GLN A 134 2.41 13.63 -18.58
N GLY A 135 2.61 12.46 -17.97
CA GLY A 135 3.53 11.45 -18.47
C GLY A 135 4.99 11.59 -17.99
N ASN A 136 5.36 12.67 -17.28
CA ASN A 136 6.72 12.90 -16.80
C ASN A 136 7.03 12.06 -15.55
N TYR A 137 7.66 10.91 -15.78
CA TYR A 137 7.99 9.94 -14.74
C TYR A 137 9.00 10.47 -13.71
N LEU A 138 10.06 11.17 -14.14
CA LEU A 138 11.05 11.72 -13.20
C LEU A 138 10.44 12.77 -12.26
N LYS A 139 9.51 13.57 -12.77
CA LYS A 139 8.73 14.50 -11.93
C LYS A 139 7.86 13.76 -10.94
N ALA A 140 7.24 12.65 -11.35
CA ALA A 140 6.46 11.78 -10.47
C ALA A 140 7.33 11.25 -9.32
N VAL A 141 8.46 10.60 -9.64
CA VAL A 141 9.43 10.08 -8.64
C VAL A 141 9.84 11.18 -7.65
N ARG A 142 10.25 12.35 -8.14
CA ARG A 142 10.69 13.44 -7.27
C ARG A 142 9.58 13.95 -6.35
N LYS A 143 8.34 13.96 -6.83
CA LYS A 143 7.19 14.46 -6.06
C LYS A 143 6.66 13.42 -5.07
N THR A 144 6.84 12.13 -5.34
CA THR A 144 6.43 11.03 -4.46
C THR A 144 7.48 10.66 -3.43
N PHE A 145 8.76 10.97 -3.68
CA PHE A 145 9.88 10.60 -2.80
C PHE A 145 9.63 10.89 -1.32
N PHE A 146 9.22 12.11 -0.98
CA PHE A 146 8.96 12.48 0.41
C PHE A 146 7.86 11.64 1.05
N ALA A 147 6.74 11.48 0.34
CA ALA A 147 5.58 10.75 0.85
C ALA A 147 5.91 9.26 1.00
N GLU A 148 6.71 8.72 0.10
CA GLU A 148 7.22 7.35 0.17
C GLU A 148 8.17 7.15 1.35
N THR A 149 9.19 7.99 1.52
CA THR A 149 10.17 7.84 2.62
C THR A 149 9.48 7.83 3.98
N VAL A 150 8.56 8.77 4.19
CA VAL A 150 7.84 8.90 5.46
C VAL A 150 6.90 7.70 5.69
N SER A 151 6.26 7.19 4.64
CA SER A 151 5.38 6.02 4.71
C SER A 151 6.17 4.73 4.96
N MET A 152 7.21 4.46 4.17
CA MET A 152 8.07 3.29 4.27
C MET A 152 8.72 3.16 5.66
N ASN A 153 9.17 4.27 6.26
CA ASN A 153 9.68 4.28 7.63
C ASN A 153 8.66 3.73 8.64
N MET A 154 7.38 4.10 8.48
CA MET A 154 6.33 3.63 9.38
C MET A 154 5.94 2.18 9.08
N VAL A 155 5.88 1.78 7.80
CA VAL A 155 5.66 0.38 7.39
C VAL A 155 6.73 -0.51 8.02
N MET A 156 8.01 -0.16 7.86
CA MET A 156 9.12 -0.95 8.40
C MET A 156 9.22 -0.89 9.92
N GLY A 157 8.83 0.23 10.53
CA GLY A 157 8.74 0.33 11.99
C GLY A 157 7.70 -0.61 12.61
N GLY A 158 6.67 -1.02 11.86
CA GLY A 158 5.75 -2.08 12.26
C GLY A 158 6.19 -3.48 11.80
N MET A 159 6.72 -3.58 10.58
CA MET A 159 7.03 -4.85 9.94
C MET A 159 8.27 -5.53 10.54
N ILE A 160 9.39 -4.81 10.74
CA ILE A 160 10.63 -5.38 11.28
C ILE A 160 10.43 -5.99 12.68
N PRO A 161 9.86 -5.28 13.67
CA PRO A 161 9.65 -5.87 14.99
C PRO A 161 8.77 -7.11 14.93
N THR A 162 7.72 -7.07 14.11
CA THR A 162 6.80 -8.21 13.94
C THR A 162 7.50 -9.39 13.32
N MET A 163 8.31 -9.20 12.27
CA MET A 163 9.09 -10.26 11.63
C MET A 163 10.04 -10.92 12.63
N ILE A 164 10.80 -10.13 13.38
CA ILE A 164 11.83 -10.63 14.31
C ILE A 164 11.20 -11.35 15.49
N ILE A 165 10.12 -10.80 16.07
CA ILE A 165 9.41 -11.44 17.20
C ILE A 165 8.76 -12.75 16.74
N LEU A 166 8.10 -12.76 15.58
CA LEU A 166 7.49 -13.99 15.07
C LEU A 166 8.52 -15.03 14.63
N ALA A 167 9.69 -14.61 14.14
CA ALA A 167 10.80 -15.51 13.84
C ALA A 167 11.27 -16.29 15.09
N SER A 168 11.39 -15.59 16.23
CA SER A 168 11.80 -16.24 17.49
C SER A 168 10.73 -17.16 18.08
N LEU A 169 9.45 -16.86 17.83
CA LEU A 169 8.32 -17.70 18.28
C LEU A 169 8.08 -18.91 17.36
N TRP A 170 8.40 -18.82 16.07
CA TRP A 170 8.11 -19.83 15.05
C TRP A 170 9.39 -20.27 14.33
N PRO A 171 10.09 -21.29 14.87
CA PRO A 171 11.26 -21.88 14.22
C PRO A 171 10.94 -22.37 12.80
N GLY A 172 11.83 -22.08 11.85
CA GLY A 172 11.63 -22.43 10.43
C GLY A 172 10.80 -21.43 9.62
N SER A 173 10.34 -20.33 10.23
CA SER A 173 9.64 -19.24 9.51
C SER A 173 10.55 -18.31 8.72
N GLU A 174 11.86 -18.52 8.76
CA GLU A 174 12.86 -17.76 7.99
C GLU A 174 13.07 -18.32 6.59
N ASP A 175 12.77 -19.60 6.38
CA ASP A 175 12.98 -20.27 5.10
C ASP A 175 11.77 -20.07 4.17
N PRO A 176 11.95 -19.40 3.00
CA PRO A 176 10.88 -19.12 2.04
C PRO A 176 10.19 -20.35 1.45
N THR A 177 10.82 -21.53 1.54
CA THR A 177 10.21 -22.79 1.07
C THR A 177 9.09 -23.27 1.98
N ASN A 178 9.02 -22.78 3.21
CA ASN A 178 8.01 -23.17 4.20
C ASN A 178 6.81 -22.23 4.19
N ALA A 179 5.60 -22.78 4.30
CA ALA A 179 4.36 -21.98 4.36
C ALA A 179 4.32 -21.00 5.55
N ILE A 180 5.03 -21.31 6.63
CA ILE A 180 5.09 -20.49 7.85
C ILE A 180 5.84 -19.17 7.63
N PHE A 181 6.79 -19.12 6.67
CA PHE A 181 7.42 -17.88 6.23
C PHE A 181 6.37 -16.93 5.64
N TRP A 182 5.57 -17.41 4.69
CA TRP A 182 4.54 -16.61 4.03
C TRP A 182 3.46 -16.15 5.00
N PHE A 183 3.10 -16.99 5.97
CA PHE A 183 2.16 -16.61 7.02
C PHE A 183 2.73 -15.50 7.91
N ARG A 184 4.00 -15.61 8.33
CA ARG A 184 4.70 -14.58 9.10
C ARG A 184 4.78 -13.26 8.33
N MET A 185 5.19 -13.29 7.06
CA MET A 185 5.27 -12.09 6.21
C MET A 185 3.91 -11.42 6.09
N SER A 186 2.85 -12.21 5.92
CA SER A 186 1.47 -11.72 5.86
C SER A 186 1.07 -10.92 7.12
N LEU A 187 1.34 -11.47 8.30
CA LEU A 187 1.07 -10.79 9.57
C LEU A 187 1.93 -9.53 9.74
N ALA A 188 3.20 -9.59 9.38
CA ALA A 188 4.09 -8.44 9.46
C ALA A 188 3.67 -7.30 8.53
N THR A 189 3.21 -7.61 7.32
CA THR A 189 2.65 -6.60 6.38
C THR A 189 1.38 -5.97 6.92
N ILE A 190 0.50 -6.74 7.59
CA ILE A 190 -0.71 -6.19 8.24
C ILE A 190 -0.32 -5.20 9.34
N VAL A 191 0.62 -5.58 10.22
CA VAL A 191 1.07 -4.69 11.30
C VAL A 191 1.75 -3.45 10.73
N GLY A 192 2.63 -3.60 9.73
CA GLY A 192 3.26 -2.48 9.02
C GLY A 192 2.24 -1.49 8.47
N GLY A 193 1.22 -1.97 7.75
CA GLY A 193 0.16 -1.13 7.20
C GLY A 193 -0.69 -0.42 8.27
N ILE A 194 -0.95 -1.08 9.41
CA ILE A 194 -1.66 -0.47 10.54
C ILE A 194 -0.84 0.69 11.14
N ILE A 195 0.47 0.49 11.30
CA ILE A 195 1.38 1.52 11.85
C ILE A 195 1.58 2.68 10.86
N ALA A 196 1.56 2.42 9.56
CA ALA A 196 1.68 3.43 8.51
C ALA A 196 0.38 4.20 8.22
N TYR A 197 -0.79 3.65 8.54
CA TYR A 197 -2.07 4.30 8.25
C TYR A 197 -2.20 5.75 8.79
N PRO A 198 -1.82 6.07 10.05
CA PRO A 198 -1.95 7.44 10.58
C PRO A 198 -1.15 8.47 9.79
N ILE A 199 0.07 8.10 9.34
CA ILE A 199 0.90 9.04 8.57
C ILE A 199 0.33 9.21 7.16
N ASN A 200 -0.16 8.13 6.54
CA ASN A 200 -0.82 8.21 5.24
C ASN A 200 -2.13 9.01 5.30
N TYR A 201 -2.88 8.91 6.39
CA TYR A 201 -4.04 9.75 6.64
C TYR A 201 -3.67 11.24 6.71
N TYR A 202 -2.60 11.57 7.43
CA TYR A 202 -2.10 12.94 7.49
C TYR A 202 -1.66 13.46 6.12
N LEU A 203 -0.92 12.65 5.34
CA LEU A 203 -0.45 13.04 4.01
C LEU A 203 -1.60 13.30 3.03
N VAL A 204 -2.63 12.45 3.05
CA VAL A 204 -3.82 12.61 2.21
C VAL A 204 -4.65 13.82 2.65
N LYS A 205 -4.91 13.97 3.95
CA LYS A 205 -5.67 15.11 4.50
C LYS A 205 -5.04 16.47 4.14
N ASN A 206 -3.71 16.52 4.03
CA ASN A 206 -2.96 17.74 3.69
C ASN A 206 -2.64 17.89 2.20
N HIS A 207 -3.21 17.04 1.33
CA HIS A 207 -2.97 17.04 -0.12
C HIS A 207 -1.50 16.86 -0.52
N LEU A 208 -0.72 16.14 0.31
CA LEU A 208 0.68 15.77 0.05
C LEU A 208 0.79 14.42 -0.67
N LYS A 209 -0.28 13.61 -0.60
CA LYS A 209 -0.41 12.31 -1.27
C LYS A 209 -1.85 12.15 -1.78
N HIS A 210 -2.06 11.26 -2.74
CA HIS A 210 -3.39 10.93 -3.27
C HIS A 210 -3.72 9.46 -3.06
N GLY A 211 -5.01 9.17 -2.93
CA GLY A 211 -5.54 7.82 -2.80
C GLY A 211 -6.07 7.28 -4.13
N CYS A 212 -7.35 6.92 -4.11
CA CYS A 212 -8.04 6.30 -5.24
C CYS A 212 -8.39 7.32 -6.32
N MET A 213 -8.12 6.98 -7.59
CA MET A 213 -8.53 7.77 -8.75
C MET A 213 -9.41 6.95 -9.69
N THR A 214 -10.56 7.53 -10.06
CA THR A 214 -11.41 7.02 -11.14
C THR A 214 -10.87 7.51 -12.47
N LEU A 215 -10.75 6.62 -13.45
CA LEU A 215 -10.34 7.04 -14.79
C LEU A 215 -11.45 7.87 -15.45
N PRO A 216 -11.13 8.98 -16.13
CA PRO A 216 -12.11 9.81 -16.83
C PRO A 216 -12.95 8.97 -17.81
N GLY A 217 -14.27 9.11 -17.74
CA GLY A 217 -15.21 8.40 -18.62
C GLY A 217 -15.37 6.90 -18.37
N ARG A 218 -14.66 6.30 -17.40
CA ARG A 218 -14.77 4.86 -17.09
C ARG A 218 -15.85 4.51 -16.07
N ASP A 219 -16.38 5.50 -15.36
CA ASP A 219 -17.50 5.34 -14.43
C ASP A 219 -18.72 6.12 -14.91
N GLY A 220 -19.16 5.86 -16.15
CA GLY A 220 -20.39 6.45 -16.70
C GLY A 220 -21.65 5.94 -15.99
N PRO A 221 -22.76 6.72 -16.04
CA PRO A 221 -24.06 6.28 -15.52
C PRO A 221 -24.51 5.00 -16.23
N ALA A 222 -25.22 4.13 -15.52
CA ALA A 222 -25.73 2.88 -16.09
C ALA A 222 -26.62 3.19 -17.31
N PRO A 223 -26.38 2.52 -18.46
CA PRO A 223 -27.38 2.48 -19.51
C PRO A 223 -28.64 1.89 -18.87
N HIS A 224 -29.79 2.57 -18.99
CA HIS A 224 -31.13 2.12 -18.55
C HIS A 224 -31.56 2.37 -17.09
N LEU A 225 -30.72 2.92 -16.20
CA LEU A 225 -31.20 3.48 -14.93
C LEU A 225 -31.60 4.94 -15.13
N GLY A 226 -32.83 5.14 -15.61
CA GLY A 226 -33.46 6.43 -15.88
C GLY A 226 -33.74 7.26 -14.63
N HIS A 227 -32.70 7.68 -13.93
CA HIS A 227 -32.77 8.82 -13.02
C HIS A 227 -31.90 9.93 -13.59
N CYS A 228 -32.44 10.60 -14.60
CA CYS A 228 -32.19 12.04 -14.71
C CYS A 228 -32.60 12.64 -13.36
N SER A 229 -31.64 13.13 -12.59
CA SER A 229 -31.93 14.23 -11.67
C SER A 229 -32.70 15.28 -12.46
N LEU A 230 -33.80 15.78 -11.92
CA LEU A 230 -34.70 16.78 -12.52
C LEU A 230 -34.05 18.17 -12.66
N GLU A 231 -32.72 18.25 -12.65
CA GLU A 231 -31.94 19.44 -12.98
C GLU A 231 -31.20 19.20 -14.30
N SER A 232 -31.94 19.28 -15.41
CA SER A 232 -31.35 19.33 -16.74
C SER A 232 -31.07 20.78 -17.16
N HIS A 233 -29.81 21.19 -16.93
CA HIS A 233 -28.92 22.04 -17.77
C HIS A 233 -29.25 23.54 -18.01
N PRO A 234 -28.20 24.37 -18.16
CA PRO A 234 -27.60 24.52 -19.49
C PRO A 234 -26.06 24.43 -19.50
N THR A 235 -25.53 23.65 -20.44
CA THR A 235 -24.23 23.84 -21.08
C THR A 235 -23.11 24.46 -20.23
N ASP A 236 -22.43 23.67 -19.39
CA ASP A 236 -21.16 24.10 -18.85
C ASP A 236 -20.03 23.40 -19.61
N LYS A 237 -19.48 24.11 -20.60
CA LYS A 237 -18.17 23.85 -21.20
C LYS A 237 -17.05 24.13 -20.18
N ASN A 238 -17.16 23.53 -19.00
CA ASN A 238 -16.18 23.59 -17.94
C ASN A 238 -16.11 22.21 -17.30
N HIS A 239 -15.58 21.24 -18.05
CA HIS A 239 -14.68 20.29 -17.40
C HIS A 239 -13.50 21.11 -16.90
N LYS A 240 -13.68 21.83 -15.78
CA LYS A 240 -12.58 22.15 -14.91
C LYS A 240 -12.05 20.78 -14.51
N GLU A 241 -10.99 20.37 -15.19
CA GLU A 241 -10.01 19.48 -14.59
C GLU A 241 -9.83 19.99 -13.16
N HIS A 242 -10.44 19.31 -12.18
CA HIS A 242 -9.96 19.37 -10.82
C HIS A 242 -8.61 18.65 -10.84
N GLY A 243 -7.62 19.30 -11.46
CA GLY A 243 -6.22 19.04 -11.20
C GLY A 243 -6.05 19.39 -9.74
N MET A 244 -6.19 18.38 -8.86
CA MET A 244 -5.76 18.50 -7.48
C MET A 244 -4.27 18.83 -7.54
N THR A 245 -3.96 20.10 -7.33
CA THR A 245 -2.60 20.58 -7.24
C THR A 245 -2.02 20.02 -5.95
N MET A 246 -1.22 18.95 -6.07
CA MET A 246 -0.49 18.38 -4.95
C MET A 246 0.35 19.46 -4.27
N ARG A 247 0.13 19.64 -2.97
CA ARG A 247 0.92 20.58 -2.18
C ARG A 247 2.31 20.00 -1.96
N THR A 248 3.32 20.86 -1.91
CA THR A 248 4.65 20.48 -1.43
C THR A 248 4.95 21.19 -0.13
N LEU A 249 5.52 20.46 0.82
CA LEU A 249 6.00 21.05 2.06
C LEU A 249 7.25 21.90 1.81
N PRO A 250 7.47 22.97 2.60
CA PRO A 250 8.76 23.61 2.72
C PRO A 250 9.84 22.60 3.12
N LEU A 251 11.03 22.72 2.55
CA LEU A 251 12.14 21.79 2.77
C LEU A 251 12.47 21.55 4.26
N PRO A 252 12.52 22.57 5.14
CA PRO A 252 12.80 22.34 6.55
C PRO A 252 11.75 21.44 7.24
N ILE A 253 10.48 21.64 6.92
CA ILE A 253 9.38 20.86 7.48
C ILE A 253 9.43 19.41 6.96
N ALA A 254 9.74 19.24 5.67
CA ALA A 254 9.92 17.90 5.09
C ALA A 254 11.08 17.14 5.77
N ILE A 255 12.21 17.80 6.01
CA ILE A 255 13.36 17.21 6.71
C ILE A 255 12.98 16.79 8.13
N ILE A 256 12.24 17.61 8.86
CA ILE A 256 11.77 17.27 10.21
C ILE A 256 10.90 16.01 10.18
N TRP A 257 9.94 15.90 9.26
CA TRP A 257 9.10 14.70 9.14
C TRP A 257 9.91 13.44 8.81
N VAL A 258 10.87 13.55 7.89
CA VAL A 258 11.75 12.43 7.55
C VAL A 258 12.60 12.04 8.76
N ALA A 259 13.20 13.00 9.45
CA ALA A 259 13.99 12.75 10.65
C ALA A 259 13.16 12.10 11.77
N CYS A 260 11.95 12.60 12.04
CA CYS A 260 11.06 12.04 13.05
C CYS A 260 10.66 10.60 12.73
N THR A 261 10.32 10.29 11.48
CA THR A 261 9.96 8.92 11.08
C THR A 261 11.16 7.98 11.04
N LEU A 262 12.35 8.47 10.69
CA LEU A 262 13.59 7.70 10.83
C LEU A 262 13.94 7.42 12.28
N ILE A 263 13.79 8.40 13.18
CA ILE A 263 13.99 8.21 14.62
C ILE A 263 13.01 7.17 15.15
N PHE A 264 11.75 7.21 14.73
CA PHE A 264 10.77 6.18 15.07
C PHE A 264 11.21 4.79 14.61
N LEU A 265 11.60 4.65 13.33
CA LEU A 265 12.11 3.39 12.79
C LEU A 265 13.32 2.88 13.59
N LEU A 266 14.34 3.71 13.78
CA LEU A 266 15.53 3.35 14.56
C LEU A 266 15.18 2.96 16.00
N PHE A 267 14.25 3.68 16.63
CA PHE A 267 13.78 3.36 17.97
C PHE A 267 13.11 1.98 18.03
N THR A 268 12.25 1.65 17.07
CA THR A 268 11.62 0.31 16.99
C THR A 268 12.66 -0.80 16.77
N ILE A 269 13.67 -0.56 15.94
CA ILE A 269 14.79 -1.48 15.71
C ILE A 269 15.62 -1.65 17.00
N LEU A 270 15.94 -0.56 17.69
CA LEU A 270 16.72 -0.60 18.93
C LEU A 270 15.99 -1.35 20.05
N ILE A 271 14.68 -1.14 20.21
CA ILE A 271 13.86 -1.91 21.15
C ILE A 271 13.89 -3.38 20.78
N THR A 272 13.67 -3.70 19.50
CA THR A 272 13.64 -5.09 19.03
C THR A 272 14.99 -5.79 19.28
N ASN A 273 16.10 -5.07 19.09
CA ASN A 273 17.45 -5.54 19.34
C ASN A 273 17.69 -5.95 20.81
N GLN A 274 16.95 -5.38 21.77
CA GLN A 274 17.04 -5.79 23.19
C GLN A 274 16.44 -7.18 23.44
N PHE A 275 15.49 -7.61 22.60
CA PHE A 275 14.83 -8.91 22.72
C PHE A 275 15.47 -9.96 21.82
N VAL A 276 15.83 -9.59 20.60
CA VAL A 276 16.48 -10.46 19.62
C VAL A 276 17.64 -9.68 18.98
N PRO A 277 18.90 -10.08 19.23
CA PRO A 277 20.05 -9.30 18.80
C PRO A 277 20.20 -9.28 17.27
N LEU A 278 20.23 -8.07 16.72
CA LEU A 278 20.62 -7.77 15.34
C LEU A 278 22.15 -7.76 15.24
N ARG A 279 22.65 -8.57 14.32
CA ARG A 279 24.06 -8.68 13.95
C ARG A 279 24.23 -8.10 12.56
N PHE A 280 25.31 -7.36 12.35
CA PHE A 280 25.75 -6.87 11.06
C PHE A 280 27.11 -7.50 10.78
#